data_AF-A0A7Z9Q309-F1
#
_entry.id   AF-A0A7Z9Q309-F1
#
_cell.length_a   1.000
_cell.length_b   1.000
_cell.length_c   1.000
_cell.angle_alpha   90.00
_cell.angle_beta   90.00
_cell.angle_gamma   90.00
#
_symmetry.space_group_name_H-M   'P 1'
#
loop_
_entity.id
_entity.type
_entity.pdbx_description
1 polymer ?
#
loop_
_entity_poly.entity_id
_entity_poly.type
_entity_poly.pdbx_seq_one_letter_code
_entity_poly.pdbx_strand_id
1 'polypeptide(L)'
;MKIQMRFALDHNKNQKIEKEEVAKFQDLKALDADRSNSLEGRELDELYFEYGEDVWLSGGKTHYRESDGFSQRIRLERVDFEPAGIKMKIDMSI
;
A
#
# COMPACT_ATOMS: atom_id res chain seq x y z
N MET A 1 -12.73 2.28 -16.40
CA MET A 1 -11.35 1.79 -16.25
C MET A 1 -11.21 1.29 -14.82
N LYS A 2 -10.99 -0.02 -14.61
CA LYS A 2 -10.77 -0.58 -13.26
C LYS A 2 -9.28 -0.38 -12.97
N ILE A 3 -8.94 0.61 -12.15
CA ILE A 3 -7.57 0.75 -11.65
C ILE A 3 -7.38 -0.39 -10.66
N GLN A 4 -6.62 -1.41 -11.03
CA GLN A 4 -6.22 -2.48 -10.13
C GLN A 4 -4.92 -2.03 -9.47
N MET A 5 -5.01 -1.56 -8.23
CA MET A 5 -3.83 -1.29 -7.42
C MET A 5 -3.41 -2.59 -6.74
N ARG A 6 -2.14 -2.95 -6.90
CA ARG A 6 -1.56 -4.13 -6.25
C ARG A 6 -0.92 -3.75 -4.92
N PHE A 7 -0.87 -4.72 -4.02
CA PHE A 7 -0.12 -4.64 -2.77
C PHE A 7 1.02 -5.64 -2.81
N ALA A 8 2.05 -5.39 -2.01
CA ALA A 8 3.14 -6.32 -1.81
C ALA A 8 3.63 -6.29 -0.36
N LEU A 9 4.25 -7.37 0.07
CA LEU A 9 4.88 -7.51 1.38
C LEU A 9 6.37 -7.80 1.20
N ASP A 10 7.22 -6.92 1.69
CA ASP A 10 8.70 -7.04 1.60
C ASP A 10 9.19 -8.06 2.64
N HIS A 11 8.97 -9.35 2.36
CA HIS A 11 9.30 -10.44 3.27
C HIS A 11 10.81 -10.63 3.43
N ASN A 12 11.57 -10.31 2.39
CA ASN A 12 13.03 -10.45 2.36
C ASN A 12 13.76 -9.19 2.90
N LYS A 13 13.04 -8.10 3.18
CA LYS A 13 13.53 -6.81 3.69
C LYS A 13 14.60 -6.18 2.79
N ASN A 14 14.62 -6.50 1.51
CA ASN A 14 15.62 -6.03 0.55
C ASN A 14 15.19 -4.73 -0.15
N GLN A 15 14.00 -4.20 0.20
CA GLN A 15 13.41 -2.97 -0.35
C GLN A 15 13.15 -3.02 -1.87
N LYS A 16 13.15 -4.21 -2.47
CA LYS A 16 12.83 -4.46 -3.87
C LYS A 16 11.73 -5.51 -3.94
N ILE A 17 10.52 -5.04 -4.27
CA ILE A 17 9.37 -5.92 -4.43
C ILE A 17 9.59 -6.87 -5.61
N GLU A 18 9.77 -8.15 -5.33
CA GLU A 18 9.81 -9.20 -6.31
C GLU A 18 8.38 -9.57 -6.76
N LYS A 19 8.22 -10.15 -7.96
CA LYS A 19 6.88 -10.50 -8.48
C LYS A 19 6.11 -11.48 -7.57
N GLU A 20 6.84 -12.26 -6.80
CA GLU A 20 6.32 -13.26 -5.86
C GLU A 20 5.84 -12.64 -4.54
N GLU A 21 6.25 -11.41 -4.25
CA GLU A 21 5.88 -10.66 -3.04
C GLU A 21 4.56 -9.90 -3.20
N VAL A 22 3.91 -9.99 -4.36
CA VAL A 22 2.58 -9.41 -4.59
C VAL A 22 1.56 -10.10 -3.67
N ALA A 23 1.02 -9.33 -2.74
CA ALA A 23 0.17 -9.79 -1.67
C ALA A 23 -1.22 -10.17 -2.19
N LYS A 24 -1.74 -11.30 -1.72
CA LYS A 24 -3.14 -11.68 -1.86
C LYS A 24 -3.94 -11.12 -0.70
N PHE A 25 -5.27 -11.13 -0.85
CA PHE A 25 -6.19 -10.67 0.20
C PHE A 25 -5.92 -11.33 1.57
N GLN A 26 -5.62 -12.63 1.58
CA GLN A 26 -5.34 -13.38 2.82
C GLN A 26 -4.06 -12.92 3.51
N ASP A 27 -3.04 -12.55 2.75
CA ASP A 27 -1.76 -12.06 3.29
C ASP A 27 -1.96 -10.69 3.96
N LEU A 28 -2.74 -9.81 3.31
CA LEU A 28 -3.12 -8.51 3.89
C LEU A 28 -3.98 -8.68 5.15
N LYS A 29 -4.91 -9.64 5.13
CA LYS A 29 -5.74 -9.98 6.29
C LYS A 29 -4.93 -10.55 7.45
N ALA A 30 -3.76 -11.12 7.20
CA ALA A 30 -2.88 -11.64 8.26
C ALA A 30 -2.15 -10.51 9.01
N LEU A 31 -2.03 -9.32 8.41
CA LEU A 31 -1.47 -8.13 9.07
C LEU A 31 -2.45 -7.46 10.05
N ASP A 32 -3.76 -7.72 9.91
CA ASP A 32 -4.86 -7.22 10.77
C ASP A 32 -4.83 -7.95 12.13
N ALA A 33 -3.84 -7.63 12.95
CA ALA A 33 -3.52 -8.37 14.17
C ALA A 33 -4.63 -8.25 15.23
N ASP A 34 -5.31 -7.11 15.27
CA ASP A 34 -6.40 -6.81 16.20
C ASP A 34 -7.78 -7.22 15.67
N ARG A 35 -7.87 -7.70 14.42
CA ARG A 35 -9.10 -8.10 13.73
C ARG A 35 -10.11 -6.96 13.58
N SER A 36 -9.62 -5.73 13.50
CA SER A 36 -10.44 -4.53 13.25
C SER A 36 -11.05 -4.49 11.85
N ASN A 37 -10.60 -5.36 10.94
CA ASN A 37 -10.86 -5.27 9.51
C ASN A 37 -10.23 -4.02 8.87
N SER A 38 -9.17 -3.50 9.46
CA SER A 38 -8.39 -2.42 8.88
C SER A 38 -6.90 -2.57 9.17
N LEU A 39 -6.05 -2.07 8.27
CA LEU A 39 -4.63 -1.85 8.55
C LEU A 39 -4.40 -0.35 8.75
N GLU A 40 -3.81 0.02 9.88
CA GLU A 40 -3.45 1.40 10.21
C GLU A 40 -2.11 1.50 10.95
N GLY A 41 -1.51 2.69 10.91
CA GLY A 41 -0.29 2.97 11.67
C GLY A 41 0.85 1.99 11.34
N ARG A 42 1.31 1.24 12.35
CA ARG A 42 2.45 0.31 12.21
C ARG A 42 2.15 -0.92 11.37
N GLU A 43 0.89 -1.32 11.23
CA GLU A 43 0.52 -2.46 10.37
C GLU A 43 0.78 -2.16 8.89
N LEU A 44 0.83 -0.88 8.54
CA LEU A 44 1.16 -0.43 7.19
C LEU A 44 2.68 -0.42 6.92
N ASP A 45 3.54 -0.51 7.95
CA ASP A 45 4.99 -0.41 7.77
C ASP A 45 5.57 -1.58 6.96
N GLU A 46 4.90 -2.73 6.98
CA GLU A 46 5.28 -3.93 6.21
C GLU A 46 4.63 -3.98 4.81
N LEU A 47 3.66 -3.09 4.57
CA LEU A 47 2.88 -3.07 3.34
C LEU A 47 3.52 -2.17 2.29
N TYR A 48 3.51 -2.58 1.03
CA TYR A 48 3.80 -1.73 -0.11
C TYR A 48 2.58 -1.67 -1.03
N PHE A 49 2.37 -0.52 -1.67
CA PHE A 49 1.30 -0.32 -2.63
C PHE A 49 1.84 0.22 -3.95
N GLU A 50 1.24 -0.24 -5.05
CA GLU A 50 1.59 0.15 -6.40
C GLU A 50 1.14 1.61 -6.68
N TYR A 51 2.05 2.42 -7.22
CA TYR A 51 1.81 3.81 -7.56
C TYR A 51 2.40 4.14 -8.93
N GLY A 52 1.70 3.74 -10.00
CA GLY A 52 2.17 3.88 -11.38
C GLY A 52 2.85 2.62 -11.89
N GLU A 53 3.54 2.74 -13.03
CA GLU A 53 4.21 1.60 -13.68
C GLU A 53 5.47 1.21 -12.91
N ASP A 54 5.48 0.00 -12.34
CA ASP A 54 6.58 -0.61 -11.59
C ASP A 54 7.13 0.21 -10.40
N VAL A 55 6.33 1.14 -9.89
CA VAL A 55 6.67 1.94 -8.71
C VAL A 55 5.90 1.42 -7.51
N TRP A 56 6.65 1.07 -6.47
CA TRP A 56 6.13 0.62 -5.18
C TRP A 56 6.47 1.64 -4.10
N LEU A 57 5.47 2.00 -3.31
CA LEU A 57 5.61 2.90 -2.17
C LEU A 57 5.29 2.13 -0.89
N SER A 58 6.10 2.33 0.15
CA SER A 58 5.82 1.75 1.47
C SER A 58 4.62 2.43 2.13
N GLY A 59 3.78 1.62 2.76
CA GLY A 59 2.69 2.07 3.63
C GLY A 59 3.22 2.72 4.90
N GLY A 60 2.36 3.49 5.56
CA GLY A 60 2.69 4.20 6.81
C GLY A 60 3.59 5.43 6.62
N LYS A 61 4.37 5.49 5.54
CA LYS A 61 5.30 6.58 5.23
C LYS A 61 4.73 7.61 4.25
N THR A 62 5.22 8.84 4.38
CA THR A 62 4.96 9.91 3.42
C THR A 62 6.04 9.88 2.33
N HIS A 63 5.61 9.83 1.08
CA HIS A 63 6.48 9.87 -0.10
C HIS A 63 6.33 11.20 -0.81
N TYR A 64 7.45 11.74 -1.29
CA TYR A 64 7.48 12.93 -2.14
C TYR A 64 8.00 12.52 -3.52
N ARG A 65 7.23 12.81 -4.57
CA ARG A 65 7.57 12.45 -5.95
C ARG A 65 7.35 13.64 -6.87
N GLU A 66 8.31 13.91 -7.75
CA GLU A 66 8.11 14.86 -8.82
C GLU A 66 7.36 14.20 -9.99
N SER A 67 6.26 14.81 -10.41
CA SER A 67 5.53 14.45 -11.63
C SER A 67 5.11 15.73 -12.33
N ASP A 68 5.38 15.83 -13.63
CA ASP A 68 4.98 16.96 -14.48
C ASP A 68 5.39 18.35 -13.95
N GLY A 69 6.54 18.44 -13.27
CA GLY A 69 7.06 19.69 -12.71
C GLY A 69 6.48 20.10 -11.35
N PHE A 70 5.66 19.24 -10.73
CA PHE A 70 5.11 19.45 -9.39
C PHE A 70 5.57 18.36 -8.43
N SER A 71 5.75 18.72 -7.15
CA SER A 71 6.06 17.76 -6.09
C SER A 71 4.75 17.26 -5.47
N GLN A 72 4.49 15.96 -5.59
CA GLN A 72 3.33 15.32 -5.01
C GLN A 72 3.71 14.65 -3.69
N ARG A 73 2.93 14.91 -2.64
CA ARG A 73 3.01 14.21 -1.37
C ARG A 73 1.97 13.09 -1.36
N ILE A 74 2.40 11.85 -1.11
CA ILE A 74 1.55 10.66 -1.14
C ILE A 74 1.72 9.87 0.16
N ARG A 75 0.62 9.50 0.81
CA ARG A 75 0.63 8.64 2.01
C ARG A 75 -0.56 7.70 2.03
N LEU A 76 -0.29 6.40 2.14
CA LEU A 76 -1.34 5.42 2.47
C LEU A 76 -1.63 5.52 3.98
N GLU A 77 -2.84 5.94 4.32
CA GLU A 77 -3.27 6.15 5.71
C GLU A 77 -3.97 4.93 6.30
N ARG A 78 -4.75 4.22 5.48
CA ARG A 78 -5.64 3.14 5.92
C ARG A 78 -5.97 2.20 4.78
N VAL A 79 -6.09 0.92 5.10
CA VAL A 79 -6.64 -0.13 4.23
C VAL A 79 -7.78 -0.83 4.97
N ASP A 80 -8.99 -0.80 4.41
CA ASP A 80 -10.18 -1.44 4.97
C ASP A 80 -10.51 -2.74 4.22
N PHE A 81 -10.80 -3.80 4.97
CA PHE A 81 -11.24 -5.09 4.42
C PHE A 81 -12.77 -5.16 4.41
N GLU A 82 -13.35 -5.09 3.22
CA GLU A 82 -14.79 -5.23 3.01
C GLU A 82 -15.12 -6.61 2.41
N PRO A 83 -16.36 -7.12 2.57
CA PRO A 83 -16.76 -8.39 1.95
C PRO A 83 -16.59 -8.41 0.42
N ALA A 84 -16.71 -7.24 -0.22
CA ALA A 84 -16.60 -7.08 -1.66
C ALA A 84 -15.15 -6.80 -2.14
N GLY A 85 -14.19 -6.62 -1.23
CA GLY A 85 -12.80 -6.33 -1.58
C GLY A 85 -12.08 -5.46 -0.56
N ILE A 86 -11.22 -4.57 -1.07
CA ILE A 86 -10.41 -3.69 -0.24
C ILE A 86 -10.72 -2.25 -0.60
N LYS A 87 -10.87 -1.41 0.41
CA LYS A 87 -10.96 0.05 0.28
C LYS A 87 -9.72 0.69 0.87
N MET A 88 -9.24 1.76 0.26
CA MET A 88 -8.02 2.44 0.66
C MET A 88 -8.28 3.91 0.91
N LYS A 89 -7.56 4.47 1.88
CA LYS A 89 -7.46 5.92 2.09
C LYS A 89 -6.03 6.36 1.80
N ILE A 90 -5.85 7.12 0.74
CA ILE A 90 -4.57 7.70 0.35
C ILE A 90 -4.71 9.23 0.46
N ASP A 91 -3.85 9.85 1.26
CA ASP A 91 -3.69 11.29 1.29
C ASP A 91 -2.75 11.71 0.15
N MET A 92 -3.23 12.62 -0.71
CA MET A 92 -2.51 13.13 -1.87
C MET A 92 -2.63 14.64 -1.94
N SER A 93 -1.50 15.34 -1.99
CA SER A 93 -1.44 16.79 -2.18
C SER A 93 -0.35 17.19 -3.18
N ILE A 94 -0.57 18.31 -3.86
CA ILE A 94 0.36 18.96 -4.81
C ILE A 94 0.90 20.23 -4.17
#